data_AF-A0A2P8FCY4-F1
#
_entry.id   AF-A0A2P8FCY4-F1
#
_cell.length_a   1.000
_cell.length_b   1.000
_cell.length_c   1.000
_cell.angle_alpha   90.00
_cell.angle_beta   90.00
_cell.angle_gamma   90.00
#
_symmetry.space_group_name_H-M   'P 1'
#
loop_
_entity.id
_entity.type
_entity.pdbx_description
1 polymer ?
#
loop_
_entity_poly.entity_id
_entity_poly.type
_entity_poly.pdbx_seq_one_letter_code
_entity_poly.pdbx_strand_id
1 'polypeptide(L)'
;MKHILILFLLFTTLRTYAQTPDSIWLKQLRTLRDAIYQRDKETVKQFFDFPFSVSNVWYLAQENNDANDSLTQKAINQLASNATPLTEKLFMLYFDQIFHKKFVTVFLKIKTKEVFEKKFVESPEYQGSNKWYYKCTISFRRAEQRMWISYESNNIANGEEPKYDKDGELLETPLGGSESLEFKMIDGQMKLVSISNAG
;
A
#
# COMPACT_ATOMS: atom_id res chain seq x y z
N MET A 1 65.83 3.97 2.86
CA MET A 1 64.82 4.26 1.81
C MET A 1 63.57 3.48 2.16
N LYS A 2 62.49 4.13 2.64
CA LYS A 2 61.29 4.49 1.84
C LYS A 2 60.88 3.32 0.92
N HIS A 3 59.75 2.63 1.14
CA HIS A 3 58.41 3.18 0.92
C HIS A 3 57.29 2.58 1.80
N ILE A 4 56.36 3.46 2.13
CA ILE A 4 55.02 3.24 2.69
C ILE A 4 54.09 2.72 1.57
N LEU A 5 53.21 1.76 1.85
CA LEU A 5 51.85 1.80 1.29
C LEU A 5 50.83 1.14 2.24
N ILE A 6 49.86 1.97 2.61
CA ILE A 6 48.64 1.70 3.39
C ILE A 6 47.58 1.15 2.42
N LEU A 7 46.48 0.59 2.97
CA LEU A 7 45.14 0.28 2.41
C LEU A 7 44.92 -1.24 2.22
N PHE A 8 43.79 -1.84 2.61
CA PHE A 8 42.52 -1.34 3.11
C PHE A 8 41.94 -2.46 4.00
N LEU A 9 41.56 -2.13 5.23
CA LEU A 9 40.64 -2.94 6.04
C LEU A 9 39.32 -3.04 5.28
N LEU A 10 39.17 -4.07 4.46
CA LEU A 10 37.87 -4.51 3.94
C LEU A 10 37.16 -5.34 5.03
N PHE A 11 36.88 -4.69 6.16
CA PHE A 11 35.70 -5.08 6.93
C PHE A 11 34.51 -4.53 6.15
N THR A 12 34.03 -5.33 5.21
CA THR A 12 32.65 -5.23 4.74
C THR A 12 31.78 -5.27 5.98
N THR A 13 31.30 -4.09 6.37
CA THR A 13 30.26 -3.98 7.39
C THR A 13 29.00 -4.58 6.78
N LEU A 14 28.87 -5.90 6.88
CA LEU A 14 27.56 -6.50 7.00
C LEU A 14 26.97 -5.91 8.27
N ARG A 15 26.31 -4.75 8.13
CA ARG A 15 25.31 -4.33 9.11
C ARG A 15 24.21 -5.37 9.01
N THR A 16 24.39 -6.48 9.73
CA THR A 16 23.26 -7.20 10.29
C THR A 16 22.43 -6.13 10.98
N TYR A 17 21.27 -5.82 10.41
CA TYR A 17 20.24 -5.06 11.09
C TYR A 17 19.94 -5.85 12.36
N ALA A 18 20.66 -5.55 13.43
CA ALA A 18 20.39 -6.09 14.74
C ALA A 18 18.92 -5.75 15.02
N GLN A 19 18.11 -6.78 15.23
CA GLN A 19 16.70 -6.66 15.57
C GLN A 19 16.59 -5.93 16.91
N THR A 20 16.56 -4.61 16.87
CA THR A 20 16.01 -3.83 17.98
C THR A 20 14.51 -4.12 18.06
N PRO A 21 13.91 -4.26 19.26
CA PRO A 21 12.45 -4.35 19.45
C PRO A 21 11.65 -3.29 18.67
N ASP A 22 12.30 -2.16 18.37
CA ASP A 22 11.86 -1.07 17.51
C ASP A 22 11.51 -1.39 16.04
N SER A 23 11.66 -2.64 15.57
CA SER A 23 11.38 -3.02 14.17
C SER A 23 10.28 -4.07 13.98
N ILE A 24 9.48 -4.41 15.01
CA ILE A 24 8.40 -5.42 14.89
C ILE A 24 7.38 -5.01 13.81
N TRP A 25 6.97 -3.75 13.77
CA TRP A 25 6.07 -3.21 12.75
C TRP A 25 6.65 -3.34 11.34
N LEU A 26 7.97 -3.18 11.18
CA LEU A 26 8.65 -3.29 9.88
C LEU A 26 8.69 -4.73 9.39
N LYS A 27 8.89 -5.69 10.30
CA LYS A 27 8.80 -7.12 10.00
C LYS A 27 7.39 -7.47 9.54
N GLN A 28 6.37 -6.96 10.23
CA GLN A 28 4.97 -7.20 9.88
C GLN A 28 4.55 -6.53 8.57
N LEU A 29 5.06 -5.32 8.25
CA LEU A 29 4.89 -4.72 6.93
C LEU A 29 5.47 -5.62 5.82
N ARG A 30 6.68 -6.18 6.03
CA ARG A 30 7.27 -7.14 5.09
C ARG A 30 6.40 -8.39 4.94
N THR A 31 5.98 -8.97 6.05
CA THR A 31 5.10 -10.15 6.05
C THR A 31 3.79 -9.88 5.32
N LEU A 32 3.11 -8.76 5.60
CA LEU A 32 1.89 -8.37 4.90
C LEU A 32 2.13 -8.24 3.40
N ARG A 33 3.16 -7.48 2.99
CA ARG A 33 3.49 -7.25 1.58
C ARG A 33 3.80 -8.54 0.83
N ASP A 34 4.65 -9.38 1.42
CA ASP A 34 5.09 -10.63 0.81
C ASP A 34 3.91 -11.62 0.72
N ALA A 35 3.06 -11.69 1.75
CA ALA A 35 1.86 -12.53 1.75
C ALA A 35 0.81 -12.06 0.72
N ILE A 36 0.59 -10.75 0.59
CA ILE A 36 -0.28 -10.19 -0.47
C ILE A 36 0.23 -10.60 -1.85
N TYR A 37 1.53 -10.42 -2.11
CA TYR A 37 2.13 -10.78 -3.39
C TYR A 37 2.03 -12.28 -3.70
N GLN A 38 2.25 -13.13 -2.70
CA GLN A 38 2.15 -14.58 -2.83
C GLN A 38 0.71 -15.11 -2.81
N ARG A 39 -0.29 -14.24 -2.63
CA ARG A 39 -1.70 -14.60 -2.44
C ARG A 39 -1.90 -15.56 -1.27
N ASP A 40 -1.06 -15.43 -0.23
CA ASP A 40 -1.19 -16.18 1.02
C ASP A 40 -2.29 -15.56 1.88
N LYS A 41 -3.53 -15.91 1.55
CA LYS A 41 -4.73 -15.39 2.21
C LYS A 41 -4.76 -15.72 3.71
N GLU A 42 -4.18 -16.85 4.11
CA GLU A 42 -4.13 -17.30 5.50
C GLU A 42 -3.22 -16.41 6.35
N THR A 43 -2.11 -15.92 5.79
CA THR A 43 -1.28 -14.92 6.48
C THR A 43 -1.92 -13.54 6.44
N VAL A 44 -2.43 -13.09 5.29
CA VAL A 44 -2.99 -11.73 5.18
C VAL A 44 -4.21 -11.54 6.09
N LYS A 45 -5.07 -12.55 6.24
CA LYS A 45 -6.27 -12.45 7.09
C LYS A 45 -5.93 -12.20 8.57
N GLN A 46 -4.71 -12.53 9.04
CA GLN A 46 -4.27 -12.27 10.41
C GLN A 46 -4.15 -10.78 10.74
N PHE A 47 -3.99 -9.93 9.72
CA PHE A 47 -3.93 -8.48 9.86
C PHE A 47 -5.33 -7.84 9.99
N PHE A 48 -6.40 -8.62 9.92
CA PHE A 48 -7.77 -8.17 10.04
C PHE A 48 -8.37 -8.72 11.33
N ASP A 49 -9.31 -7.97 11.90
CA ASP A 49 -10.22 -8.46 12.94
C ASP A 49 -11.60 -8.60 12.30
N PHE A 50 -12.01 -9.84 12.05
CA PHE A 50 -13.28 -10.15 11.40
C PHE A 50 -14.43 -10.30 12.41
N PRO A 51 -15.67 -9.92 12.03
CA PRO A 51 -16.03 -9.21 10.82
C PRO A 51 -15.53 -7.76 10.85
N PHE A 52 -14.94 -7.30 9.75
CA PHE A 52 -14.44 -5.94 9.64
C PHE A 52 -15.56 -5.02 9.13
N SER A 53 -16.08 -4.20 10.05
CA SER A 53 -17.26 -3.35 9.84
C SER A 53 -16.84 -1.89 9.72
N VAL A 54 -16.23 -1.53 8.59
CA VAL A 54 -16.06 -0.12 8.19
C VAL A 54 -16.95 0.13 7.00
N SER A 55 -17.67 1.26 7.00
CA SER A 55 -18.74 1.58 6.04
C SER A 55 -18.32 1.46 4.57
N ASN A 56 -17.02 1.54 4.31
CA ASN A 56 -16.43 1.69 2.98
C ASN A 56 -15.44 0.55 2.62
N VAL A 57 -15.49 -0.61 3.28
CA VAL A 57 -14.54 -1.71 3.00
C VAL A 57 -14.61 -2.21 1.55
N TRP A 58 -15.79 -2.16 0.94
CA TRP A 58 -16.02 -2.66 -0.41
C TRP A 58 -15.46 -1.78 -1.53
N TYR A 59 -15.09 -0.53 -1.22
CA TYR A 59 -14.43 0.34 -2.22
C TYR A 59 -13.11 -0.27 -2.70
N LEU A 60 -12.34 -0.89 -1.79
CA LEU A 60 -11.09 -1.61 -2.14
C LEU A 60 -11.28 -2.65 -3.24
N ALA A 61 -12.48 -3.24 -3.33
CA ALA A 61 -12.80 -4.27 -4.30
C ALA A 61 -13.46 -3.72 -5.58
N GLN A 62 -13.96 -2.48 -5.56
CA GLN A 62 -14.67 -1.86 -6.68
C GLN A 62 -13.73 -1.31 -7.75
N GLU A 63 -12.49 -0.92 -7.41
CA GLU A 63 -11.53 -0.36 -8.38
C GLU A 63 -10.94 -1.40 -9.34
N ASN A 64 -11.11 -2.70 -9.06
CA ASN A 64 -10.67 -3.78 -9.96
C ASN A 64 -11.66 -3.99 -11.12
N ASN A 65 -11.83 -2.94 -11.92
CA ASN A 65 -12.64 -2.89 -13.13
C ASN A 65 -12.00 -3.72 -14.27
N ASP A 66 -11.99 -5.04 -14.15
CA ASP A 66 -11.98 -5.87 -15.34
C ASP A 66 -13.41 -5.87 -15.90
N ALA A 67 -13.64 -5.10 -16.97
CA ALA A 67 -14.96 -4.92 -17.59
C ALA A 67 -15.64 -6.23 -18.01
N ASN A 68 -14.91 -7.34 -17.95
CA ASN A 68 -15.36 -8.67 -18.31
C ASN A 68 -16.05 -9.44 -17.16
N ASP A 69 -15.99 -8.98 -15.90
CA ASP A 69 -16.62 -9.66 -14.75
C ASP A 69 -17.77 -8.84 -14.11
N SER A 70 -18.83 -8.65 -14.89
CA SER A 70 -20.03 -7.91 -14.46
C SER A 70 -20.79 -8.55 -13.29
N LEU A 71 -20.70 -9.88 -13.13
CA LEU A 71 -21.38 -10.60 -12.04
C LEU A 71 -20.68 -10.36 -10.70
N THR A 72 -19.36 -10.46 -10.66
CA THR A 72 -18.57 -10.13 -9.46
C THR A 72 -18.79 -8.68 -9.07
N GLN A 73 -18.77 -7.75 -10.04
CA GLN A 73 -19.00 -6.34 -9.75
C GLN A 73 -20.39 -6.09 -9.17
N LYS A 74 -21.43 -6.72 -9.73
CA LYS A 74 -22.80 -6.62 -9.20
C LYS A 74 -22.87 -7.13 -7.76
N ALA A 75 -22.21 -8.25 -7.45
CA ALA A 75 -22.17 -8.79 -6.09
C ALA A 75 -21.46 -7.85 -5.11
N ILE A 76 -20.30 -7.30 -5.49
CA ILE A 76 -19.56 -6.32 -4.67
C ILE A 76 -20.39 -5.05 -4.44
N ASN A 77 -21.06 -4.54 -5.48
CA ASN A 77 -21.94 -3.38 -5.36
C ASN A 77 -23.10 -3.64 -4.41
N GLN A 78 -23.71 -4.83 -4.45
CA GLN A 78 -24.75 -5.23 -3.50
C GLN A 78 -24.23 -5.30 -2.06
N LEU A 79 -23.03 -5.85 -1.84
CA LEU A 79 -22.40 -5.88 -0.53
C LEU A 79 -22.15 -4.47 0.02
N ALA A 80 -21.69 -3.56 -0.84
CA ALA A 80 -21.49 -2.15 -0.52
C ALA A 80 -22.82 -1.45 -0.17
N SER A 81 -23.85 -1.57 -1.02
CA SER A 81 -25.17 -0.95 -0.78
C SER A 81 -25.84 -1.45 0.49
N ASN A 82 -25.60 -2.70 0.87
CA ASN A 82 -26.14 -3.29 2.09
C ASN A 82 -25.27 -3.01 3.33
N ALA A 83 -24.19 -2.22 3.20
CA ALA A 83 -23.18 -2.01 4.26
C ALA A 83 -22.72 -3.32 4.92
N THR A 84 -22.58 -4.38 4.10
CA THR A 84 -22.28 -5.72 4.59
C THR A 84 -20.87 -5.73 5.19
N PRO A 85 -20.65 -6.18 6.43
CA PRO A 85 -19.30 -6.31 6.96
C PRO A 85 -18.44 -7.26 6.13
N LEU A 86 -17.14 -6.98 6.03
CA LEU A 86 -16.21 -7.93 5.43
C LEU A 86 -16.01 -9.08 6.42
N THR A 87 -16.60 -10.24 6.15
CA THR A 87 -16.35 -11.47 6.92
C THR A 87 -15.11 -12.18 6.39
N GLU A 88 -14.55 -13.12 7.16
CA GLU A 88 -13.42 -13.93 6.71
C GLU A 88 -13.73 -14.67 5.39
N LYS A 89 -14.91 -15.28 5.27
CA LYS A 89 -15.34 -15.95 4.03
C LYS A 89 -15.35 -15.00 2.83
N LEU A 90 -15.85 -13.79 3.04
CA LEU A 90 -15.93 -12.77 2.01
C LEU A 90 -14.55 -12.21 1.64
N PHE A 91 -13.67 -12.04 2.62
CA PHE A 91 -12.26 -11.69 2.40
C PHE A 91 -11.56 -12.74 1.54
N MET A 92 -11.75 -14.04 1.85
CA MET A 92 -11.16 -15.13 1.07
C MET A 92 -11.68 -15.15 -0.37
N LEU A 93 -12.97 -14.84 -0.57
CA LEU A 93 -13.63 -14.80 -1.87
C LEU A 93 -13.13 -13.64 -2.74
N TYR A 94 -13.08 -12.42 -2.18
CA TYR A 94 -12.76 -11.19 -2.91
C TYR A 94 -11.32 -10.70 -2.73
N PHE A 95 -10.41 -11.57 -2.27
CA PHE A 95 -9.02 -11.23 -2.00
C PHE A 95 -8.34 -10.51 -3.16
N ASP A 96 -8.53 -10.99 -4.40
CA ASP A 96 -7.86 -10.42 -5.58
C ASP A 96 -8.51 -9.11 -6.06
N GLN A 97 -9.75 -8.86 -5.66
CA GLN A 97 -10.40 -7.56 -5.86
C GLN A 97 -9.88 -6.55 -4.84
N ILE A 98 -9.83 -6.93 -3.56
CA ILE A 98 -9.29 -6.09 -2.46
C ILE A 98 -7.82 -5.74 -2.70
N PHE A 99 -7.00 -6.71 -3.13
CA PHE A 99 -5.58 -6.51 -3.45
C PHE A 99 -5.33 -6.69 -4.95
N HIS A 100 -5.93 -5.82 -5.74
CA HIS A 100 -5.83 -5.87 -7.20
C HIS A 100 -4.40 -5.66 -7.71
N LYS A 101 -4.14 -6.15 -8.93
CA LYS A 101 -2.79 -6.22 -9.52
C LYS A 101 -2.03 -4.89 -9.52
N LYS A 102 -2.72 -3.76 -9.77
CA LYS A 102 -2.11 -2.42 -9.81
C LYS A 102 -1.60 -2.01 -8.44
N PHE A 103 -2.41 -2.17 -7.39
CA PHE A 103 -2.01 -1.96 -5.99
C PHE A 103 -0.77 -2.80 -5.65
N VAL A 104 -0.82 -4.11 -5.90
CA VAL A 104 0.30 -5.03 -5.60
C VAL A 104 1.58 -4.59 -6.32
N THR A 105 1.46 -4.16 -7.57
CA THR A 105 2.61 -3.70 -8.38
C THR A 105 3.32 -2.51 -7.75
N VAL A 106 2.59 -1.47 -7.34
CA VAL A 106 3.22 -0.28 -6.74
C VAL A 106 3.65 -0.52 -5.29
N PHE A 107 2.92 -1.35 -4.54
CA PHE A 107 3.29 -1.70 -3.17
C PHE A 107 4.61 -2.47 -3.10
N LEU A 108 4.88 -3.36 -4.06
CA LEU A 108 6.15 -4.09 -4.18
C LEU A 108 7.35 -3.19 -4.45
N LYS A 109 7.14 -2.03 -5.08
CA LYS A 109 8.23 -1.07 -5.34
C LYS A 109 8.68 -0.34 -4.08
N ILE A 110 7.93 -0.40 -2.97
CA ILE A 110 8.32 0.22 -1.71
C ILE A 110 9.50 -0.51 -1.07
N LYS A 111 10.58 0.24 -0.83
CA LYS A 111 11.76 -0.25 -0.11
C LYS A 111 11.56 -0.05 1.39
N THR A 112 11.36 -1.15 2.10
CA THR A 112 11.14 -1.13 3.57
C THR A 112 12.29 -0.49 4.36
N LYS A 113 13.53 -0.52 3.85
CA LYS A 113 14.65 0.23 4.43
C LYS A 113 14.38 1.73 4.46
N GLU A 114 13.87 2.28 3.36
CA GLU A 114 13.52 3.70 3.28
C GLU A 114 12.35 4.03 4.20
N VAL A 115 11.38 3.13 4.35
CA VAL A 115 10.25 3.31 5.30
C VAL A 115 10.77 3.39 6.72
N PHE A 116 11.76 2.55 7.08
CA PHE A 116 12.40 2.59 8.39
C PHE A 116 13.15 3.90 8.63
N GLU A 117 13.86 4.43 7.64
CA GLU A 117 14.71 5.62 7.77
C GLU A 117 13.90 6.93 7.70
N LYS A 118 13.01 7.06 6.72
CA LYS A 118 12.30 8.30 6.40
C LYS A 118 10.92 8.41 7.05
N LYS A 119 10.33 7.28 7.47
CA LYS A 119 8.93 7.17 7.97
C LYS A 119 7.84 7.58 6.98
N PHE A 120 8.23 8.09 5.82
CA PHE A 120 7.38 8.38 4.68
C PHE A 120 8.14 7.98 3.42
N VAL A 121 7.51 7.16 2.56
CA VAL A 121 8.09 6.72 1.30
C VAL A 121 6.99 6.64 0.26
N GLU A 122 7.30 7.10 -0.93
CA GLU A 122 6.49 6.92 -2.13
C GLU A 122 7.18 5.92 -3.08
N SER A 123 6.40 5.08 -3.74
CA SER A 123 6.88 4.23 -4.82
C SER A 123 7.13 5.06 -6.07
N PRO A 124 8.11 4.70 -6.92
CA PRO A 124 8.15 5.20 -8.28
C PRO A 124 6.82 4.95 -9.00
N GLU A 125 6.34 5.95 -9.74
CA GLU A 125 5.11 5.87 -10.50
C GLU A 125 5.08 4.63 -11.41
N TYR A 126 3.90 4.05 -11.56
CA TYR A 126 3.62 2.97 -12.49
C TYR A 126 2.61 3.47 -13.50
N GLN A 127 3.03 3.54 -14.76
CA GLN A 127 2.14 3.88 -15.87
C GLN A 127 1.33 2.63 -16.25
N GLY A 128 0.00 2.71 -16.16
CA GLY A 128 -0.89 1.69 -16.72
C GLY A 128 -1.42 2.05 -18.09
N SER A 129 -2.53 1.44 -18.48
CA SER A 129 -3.23 1.76 -19.73
C SER A 129 -3.91 3.13 -19.68
N ASN A 130 -4.11 3.75 -20.85
CA ASN A 130 -4.92 4.97 -21.03
C ASN A 130 -4.54 6.17 -20.15
N LYS A 131 -3.24 6.50 -20.07
CA LYS A 131 -2.73 7.69 -19.36
C LYS A 131 -3.01 7.73 -17.85
N TRP A 132 -3.26 6.57 -17.25
CA TRP A 132 -3.34 6.41 -15.81
C TRP A 132 -1.96 6.13 -15.20
N TYR A 133 -1.68 6.79 -14.08
CA TYR A 133 -0.50 6.58 -13.26
C TYR A 133 -0.92 6.13 -11.88
N TYR A 134 -0.12 5.25 -11.31
CA TYR A 134 -0.38 4.64 -10.03
C TYR A 134 0.84 4.77 -9.13
N LYS A 135 0.62 5.03 -7.85
CA LYS A 135 1.67 5.04 -6.83
C LYS A 135 1.16 4.49 -5.52
N CYS A 136 2.10 4.05 -4.70
CA CYS A 136 1.86 3.66 -3.32
C CYS A 136 2.66 4.57 -2.41
N THR A 137 2.05 4.99 -1.31
CA THR A 137 2.69 5.77 -0.26
C THR A 137 2.59 5.00 1.04
N ILE A 138 3.68 4.91 1.79
CA ILE A 138 3.68 4.38 3.17
C ILE A 138 4.13 5.47 4.12
N SER A 139 3.30 5.77 5.12
CA SER A 139 3.67 6.62 6.24
C SER A 139 3.55 5.86 7.56
N PHE A 140 4.49 6.08 8.48
CA PHE A 140 4.48 5.47 9.81
C PHE A 140 4.69 6.52 10.89
N ARG A 141 3.73 6.63 11.81
CA ARG A 141 3.80 7.54 12.96
C ARG A 141 4.12 6.76 14.22
N ARG A 142 5.36 6.89 14.69
CA ARG A 142 5.87 6.16 15.87
C ARG A 142 5.11 6.46 17.16
N ALA A 143 4.76 7.72 17.39
CA ALA A 143 4.04 8.14 18.60
C ALA A 143 2.65 7.50 18.68
N GLU A 144 2.02 7.27 17.53
CA GLU A 144 0.68 6.70 17.42
C GLU A 144 0.69 5.18 17.22
N GLN A 145 1.86 4.62 16.89
CA GLN A 145 2.02 3.24 16.41
C GLN A 145 1.07 2.92 15.25
N ARG A 146 0.93 3.89 14.33
CA ARG A 146 0.03 3.80 13.17
C ARG A 146 0.79 3.85 11.86
N MET A 147 0.30 3.10 10.88
CA MET A 147 0.80 3.06 9.52
C MET A 147 -0.34 3.30 8.55
N TRP A 148 -0.09 4.10 7.52
CA TRP A 148 -0.97 4.25 6.38
C TRP A 148 -0.26 3.68 5.15
N ILE A 149 -0.95 2.78 4.45
CA ILE A 149 -0.56 2.30 3.12
C ILE A 149 -1.60 2.85 2.16
N SER A 150 -1.24 3.88 1.42
CA SER A 150 -2.11 4.51 0.44
C SER A 150 -1.76 4.05 -0.95
N TYR A 151 -2.77 3.81 -1.77
CA TYR A 151 -2.69 3.63 -3.20
C TYR A 151 -3.41 4.79 -3.87
N GLU A 152 -2.77 5.37 -4.88
CA GLU A 152 -3.27 6.52 -5.60
C GLU A 152 -3.31 6.19 -7.08
N SER A 153 -4.43 6.50 -7.72
CA SER A 153 -4.64 6.44 -9.15
C SER A 153 -4.87 7.85 -9.66
N ASN A 154 -4.15 8.25 -10.71
CA ASN A 154 -4.29 9.57 -11.31
C ASN A 154 -4.46 9.41 -12.82
N ASN A 155 -5.51 9.99 -13.38
CA ASN A 155 -5.72 10.10 -14.80
C ASN A 155 -5.37 11.50 -15.28
N ILE A 156 -4.46 11.57 -16.24
CA ILE A 156 -4.29 12.78 -17.01
C ILE A 156 -5.44 12.82 -18.04
N ALA A 157 -6.56 13.42 -17.65
CA ALA A 157 -7.74 13.57 -18.51
C ALA A 157 -7.31 14.21 -19.84
N ASN A 158 -7.65 13.56 -20.96
CA ASN A 158 -7.33 13.98 -22.33
C ASN A 158 -5.83 13.92 -22.73
N GLY A 159 -4.92 13.64 -21.80
CA GLY A 159 -3.46 13.68 -21.99
C GLY A 159 -2.92 15.02 -22.44
N GLU A 160 -3.49 16.08 -21.90
CA GLU A 160 -2.78 17.32 -21.70
C GLU A 160 -1.88 17.14 -20.48
N GLU A 161 -0.59 17.48 -20.55
CA GLU A 161 0.27 17.43 -19.36
C GLU A 161 -0.34 18.25 -18.21
N PRO A 162 -0.13 17.84 -16.94
CA PRO A 162 -0.56 18.62 -15.78
C PRO A 162 -0.13 20.08 -15.96
N LYS A 163 -1.10 20.99 -15.92
CA LYS A 163 -0.85 22.43 -16.08
C LYS A 163 -0.37 22.96 -14.76
N TYR A 164 0.74 23.68 -14.77
CA TYR A 164 1.26 24.38 -13.59
C TYR A 164 1.16 25.88 -13.82
N ASP A 165 0.92 26.64 -12.76
CA ASP A 165 1.03 28.08 -12.81
C ASP A 165 2.51 28.51 -12.90
N LYS A 166 2.73 29.82 -13.02
CA LYS A 166 4.07 30.41 -13.09
C LYS A 166 4.92 30.16 -11.84
N ASP A 167 4.29 29.78 -10.73
CA ASP A 167 4.92 29.55 -9.43
C ASP A 167 5.14 28.03 -9.17
N GLY A 168 4.70 27.18 -10.11
CA GLY A 168 4.87 25.73 -10.05
C GLY A 168 3.73 24.98 -9.36
N GLU A 169 2.62 25.66 -9.05
CA GLU A 169 1.43 25.06 -8.43
C GLU A 169 0.51 24.46 -9.50
N LEU A 170 -0.09 23.31 -9.19
CA LEU A 170 -0.93 22.57 -10.14
C LEU A 170 -2.27 23.30 -10.38
N LEU A 171 -2.60 23.59 -11.64
CA LEU A 171 -3.79 24.35 -12.07
C LEU A 171 -5.05 23.49 -12.22
N GLU A 172 -4.91 22.21 -12.57
CA GLU A 172 -6.01 21.25 -12.70
C GLU A 172 -5.60 19.92 -12.06
N THR A 173 -6.38 19.45 -11.07
CA THR A 173 -6.17 18.13 -10.47
C THR A 173 -6.52 17.03 -11.47
N PRO A 174 -5.61 16.08 -11.75
CA PRO A 174 -5.93 14.84 -12.44
C PRO A 174 -7.19 14.20 -11.85
N LEU A 175 -8.09 13.67 -12.69
CA LEU A 175 -9.18 12.82 -12.20
C LEU A 175 -8.54 11.58 -11.56
N GLY A 176 -8.68 11.42 -10.25
CA GLY A 176 -7.93 10.40 -9.52
C GLY A 176 -8.61 10.00 -8.23
N GLY A 177 -8.31 8.78 -7.79
CA GLY A 177 -8.77 8.23 -6.52
C GLY A 177 -7.60 7.85 -5.64
N SER A 178 -7.78 7.95 -4.34
CA SER A 178 -6.86 7.46 -3.33
C SER A 178 -7.59 6.53 -2.38
N GLU A 179 -6.98 5.39 -2.11
CA GLU A 179 -7.43 4.45 -1.10
C GLU A 179 -6.34 4.32 -0.05
N SER A 180 -6.68 4.37 1.24
CA SER A 180 -5.71 4.22 2.32
C SER A 180 -6.15 3.15 3.30
N LEU A 181 -5.22 2.22 3.55
CA LEU A 181 -5.33 1.20 4.58
C LEU A 181 -4.59 1.69 5.82
N GLU A 182 -5.33 1.85 6.92
CA GLU A 182 -4.74 2.26 8.19
C GLU A 182 -4.55 1.06 9.11
N PHE A 183 -3.31 0.85 9.53
CA PHE A 183 -2.93 -0.19 10.47
C PHE A 183 -2.47 0.42 11.79
N LYS A 184 -2.76 -0.27 12.90
CA LYS A 184 -2.28 0.06 14.24
C LYS A 184 -1.58 -1.13 14.86
N MET A 185 -0.51 -0.89 15.62
CA MET A 185 0.06 -1.93 16.49
C MET A 185 -0.81 -2.10 17.74
N ILE A 186 -1.31 -3.30 17.98
CA ILE A 186 -2.10 -3.72 19.13
C ILE A 186 -1.42 -4.98 19.69
N ASP A 187 -0.95 -4.92 20.93
CA ASP A 187 -0.26 -6.04 21.61
C ASP A 187 0.85 -6.69 20.78
N GLY A 188 1.62 -5.86 20.07
CA GLY A 188 2.72 -6.31 19.20
C GLY A 188 2.29 -6.85 17.84
N GLN A 189 1.00 -6.84 17.50
CA GLN A 189 0.47 -7.23 16.20
C GLN A 189 -0.06 -6.04 15.42
N MET A 190 0.19 -6.01 14.11
CA MET A 190 -0.32 -5.00 13.21
C MET A 190 -1.74 -5.40 12.77
N LYS A 191 -2.72 -4.54 13.03
CA LYS A 191 -4.13 -4.77 12.70
C LYS A 191 -4.68 -3.62 11.88
N LEU A 192 -5.43 -3.95 10.83
CA LEU A 192 -6.19 -2.98 10.06
C LEU A 192 -7.30 -2.41 10.96
N VAL A 193 -7.36 -1.08 11.06
CA VAL A 193 -8.30 -0.38 11.94
C VAL A 193 -9.21 0.57 11.17
N SER A 194 -8.81 1.00 9.97
CA SER A 194 -9.62 1.90 9.15
C SER A 194 -9.28 1.75 7.68
N ILE A 195 -10.25 2.12 6.83
CA ILE A 195 -10.08 2.29 5.40
C ILE A 195 -10.68 3.66 5.06
N SER A 196 -9.94 4.47 4.32
CA SER A 196 -10.43 5.73 3.78
C SER A 196 -10.27 5.76 2.27
N ASN A 197 -11.18 6.44 1.60
CA ASN A 197 -11.06 6.76 0.18
C ASN A 197 -11.19 8.29 0.02
N ALA A 198 -10.42 8.85 -0.90
CA ALA A 198 -10.56 10.22 -1.37
C ALA A 198 -10.61 10.17 -2.90
N GLY A 199 -11.73 10.57 -3.49
CA GLY A 199 -11.96 10.64 -4.93
C GLY A 199 -12.98 11.71 -5.25
#